data_AF-A0A0C2CB79-F1
#
_entry.id   AF-A0A0C2CB79-F1
#
_cell.length_a   1.000
_cell.length_b   1.000
_cell.length_c   1.000
_cell.angle_alpha   90.00
_cell.angle_beta   90.00
_cell.angle_gamma   90.00
#
_symmetry.space_group_name_H-M   'P 1'
#
loop_
_entity.id
_entity.type
_entity.pdbx_description
1 polymer ?
#
loop_
_entity_poly.entity_id
_entity_poly.type
_entity_poly.pdbx_seq_one_letter_code
_entity_poly.pdbx_strand_id
1 'polypeptide(L)'
;MSIAGEYPAVVDNTSQGKTITDFDKFVEVLRKSGQEVVIDAELTASERSQIDAFSCYLQQYLNPAVVVCIKLHTFWADDLNYNTVTHHWFSSRLSFPYNLYYLEKRRKRIQRFLSEKSVTATLKDGLEALNMLSAKLGDNKFFCGNKPSSLDALVFGYLAPLLRLPLPNDRLQLHLRACPNLVRFIEQVASIYLPPSEEQLRLQKAERKMWESRLQKAEKAKEAEKAASAEANQAQEDLPLRDTILFGLGAITLSLLFALHSGIIQASDINP
;
A
#
# COMPACT_ATOMS: atom_id res chain seq x y z
N MET A 1 -15.79 -12.96 15.14
CA MET A 1 -14.45 -13.17 14.55
C MET A 1 -14.53 -14.42 13.69
N SER A 2 -14.09 -14.39 12.43
CA SER A 2 -14.05 -15.60 11.60
C SER A 2 -13.19 -16.66 12.27
N ILE A 3 -13.67 -17.91 12.36
CA ILE A 3 -12.92 -19.03 12.96
C ILE A 3 -11.60 -19.26 12.20
N ALA A 4 -11.56 -18.93 10.90
CA ALA A 4 -10.38 -19.03 10.04
C ALA A 4 -9.46 -17.80 10.11
N GLY A 5 -9.88 -16.69 10.73
CA GLY A 5 -9.14 -15.42 10.72
C GLY A 5 -9.09 -14.73 9.34
N GLU A 6 -9.83 -15.25 8.36
CA GLU A 6 -9.94 -14.68 7.01
C GLU A 6 -11.15 -13.73 6.94
N TYR A 7 -10.96 -12.60 6.24
CA TYR A 7 -11.95 -11.55 6.06
C TYR A 7 -12.02 -11.14 4.58
N PRO A 8 -13.19 -10.73 4.06
CA PRO A 8 -14.49 -10.57 4.75
C PRO A 8 -15.09 -11.91 5.20
N ALA A 9 -15.88 -11.90 6.27
CA ALA A 9 -16.53 -13.11 6.80
C ALA A 9 -18.00 -12.81 7.06
N VAL A 10 -18.87 -13.50 6.34
CA VAL A 10 -20.32 -13.34 6.43
C VAL A 10 -20.91 -14.64 6.94
N VAL A 11 -21.75 -14.55 7.96
CA VAL A 11 -22.46 -15.71 8.50
C VAL A 11 -23.80 -15.79 7.81
N ASP A 12 -24.00 -16.86 7.04
CA ASP A 12 -25.31 -17.13 6.49
C ASP A 12 -26.20 -17.78 7.57
N ASN A 13 -27.13 -16.99 8.09
CA ASN A 13 -28.11 -17.46 9.08
C ASN A 13 -29.17 -18.39 8.47
N THR A 14 -29.29 -18.46 7.13
CA THR A 14 -30.24 -19.35 6.44
C THR A 14 -29.66 -20.74 6.21
N SER A 15 -28.34 -20.84 6.00
CA SER A 15 -27.63 -22.12 5.76
C SER A 15 -26.78 -22.54 6.97
N GLN A 16 -27.44 -22.92 8.07
CA GLN A 16 -26.80 -23.55 9.25
C GLN A 16 -25.62 -22.76 9.87
N GLY A 17 -25.60 -21.43 9.77
CA GLY A 17 -24.55 -20.60 10.40
C GLY A 17 -23.16 -20.77 9.79
N LYS A 18 -23.06 -21.27 8.55
CA LYS A 18 -21.77 -21.43 7.87
C LYS A 18 -21.14 -20.06 7.60
N THR A 19 -19.88 -19.90 8.01
CA THR A 19 -19.11 -18.70 7.70
C THR A 19 -18.59 -18.77 6.27
N ILE A 20 -18.94 -17.77 5.47
CA ILE A 20 -18.48 -17.59 4.09
C ILE A 20 -17.39 -16.54 4.09
N THR A 21 -16.20 -16.92 3.62
CA THR A 21 -15.03 -16.03 3.50
C THR A 21 -14.69 -15.68 2.06
N ASP A 22 -15.27 -16.39 1.10
CA ASP A 22 -15.02 -16.26 -0.33
C ASP A 22 -16.01 -15.27 -0.97
N PHE A 23 -15.51 -14.40 -1.85
CA PHE A 23 -16.32 -13.36 -2.48
C PHE A 23 -17.37 -13.94 -3.43
N ASP A 24 -17.04 -14.97 -4.21
CA ASP A 24 -17.96 -15.55 -5.19
C ASP A 24 -19.12 -16.25 -4.49
N LYS A 25 -18.81 -16.96 -3.39
CA LYS A 25 -19.83 -17.57 -2.52
C LYS A 25 -20.69 -16.52 -1.81
N PHE A 26 -20.11 -15.38 -1.43
CA PHE A 26 -20.85 -14.28 -0.84
C PHE A 26 -21.85 -13.68 -1.84
N VAL A 27 -21.42 -13.44 -3.08
CA VAL A 27 -22.29 -12.96 -4.17
C VAL A 27 -23.41 -13.97 -4.44
N GLU A 28 -23.12 -15.27 -4.41
CA GLU A 28 -24.13 -16.32 -4.57
C GLU A 28 -25.20 -16.28 -3.47
N VAL A 29 -24.81 -16.09 -2.21
CA VAL A 29 -25.75 -15.96 -1.08
C VAL A 29 -26.60 -14.70 -1.20
N LEU A 30 -26.00 -13.56 -1.57
CA LEU A 30 -26.77 -12.33 -1.82
C LEU A 30 -27.82 -12.54 -2.91
N ARG A 31 -27.44 -13.19 -4.02
CA ARG A 31 -28.36 -13.49 -5.12
C ARG A 31 -29.52 -14.40 -4.70
N LYS A 32 -29.29 -15.32 -3.76
CA LYS A 32 -30.32 -16.22 -3.20
C LYS A 32 -31.23 -15.55 -2.17
N SER A 33 -30.77 -14.49 -1.51
CA SER A 33 -31.47 -13.84 -0.39
C SER A 33 -32.72 -13.03 -0.77
N GLY A 34 -33.14 -13.03 -2.05
CA GLY A 34 -34.40 -12.42 -2.49
C GLY A 34 -34.37 -10.89 -2.64
N GLN A 35 -33.24 -10.24 -2.34
CA GLN A 35 -32.96 -8.95 -2.95
C GLN A 35 -32.70 -9.22 -4.44
N GLU A 36 -33.66 -8.87 -5.31
CA GLU A 36 -33.42 -8.76 -6.75
C GLU A 36 -32.41 -7.62 -6.96
N VAL A 37 -31.14 -7.91 -6.67
CA VAL A 37 -30.02 -7.04 -6.98
C VAL A 37 -29.78 -7.21 -8.47
N VAL A 38 -30.69 -6.65 -9.28
CA VAL A 38 -30.53 -6.60 -10.74
C VAL A 38 -29.62 -5.43 -11.09
N ILE A 39 -28.43 -5.43 -10.48
CA ILE A 39 -27.32 -4.61 -10.96
C ILE A 39 -26.99 -5.18 -12.34
N ASP A 40 -26.90 -4.31 -13.35
CA ASP A 40 -26.53 -4.64 -14.73
C ASP A 40 -27.61 -5.26 -15.65
N ALA A 41 -28.88 -5.34 -15.23
CA ALA A 41 -29.97 -5.90 -16.06
C ALA A 41 -30.10 -5.21 -17.43
N GLU A 42 -30.08 -3.88 -17.38
CA GLU A 42 -30.34 -3.02 -18.52
C GLU A 42 -29.10 -2.76 -19.37
N LEU A 43 -27.94 -3.33 -19.00
CA LEU A 43 -26.73 -3.15 -19.78
C LEU A 43 -26.85 -3.83 -21.13
N THR A 44 -26.21 -3.24 -22.13
CA THR A 44 -26.00 -3.85 -23.44
C THR A 44 -24.96 -4.97 -23.35
N ALA A 45 -24.96 -5.89 -24.32
CA ALA A 45 -23.93 -6.93 -24.40
C ALA A 45 -22.51 -6.35 -24.52
N SER A 46 -22.37 -5.19 -25.17
CA SER A 46 -21.09 -4.48 -25.27
C SER A 46 -20.63 -3.95 -23.91
N GLU A 47 -21.53 -3.35 -23.13
CA GLU A 47 -21.20 -2.84 -21.79
C GLU A 47 -20.84 -3.97 -20.83
N ARG A 48 -21.55 -5.11 -20.89
CA ARG A 48 -21.19 -6.29 -20.09
C ARG A 48 -19.77 -6.78 -20.39
N SER A 49 -19.42 -6.90 -21.67
CA SER A 49 -18.05 -7.26 -22.07
C SER A 49 -17.02 -6.23 -21.60
N GLN A 50 -17.36 -4.94 -21.62
CA GLN A 50 -16.49 -3.90 -21.06
C GLN A 50 -16.33 -4.04 -19.55
N ILE A 51 -17.39 -4.35 -18.79
CA ILE A 51 -17.30 -4.60 -17.35
C ILE A 51 -16.38 -5.79 -17.06
N ASP A 52 -16.48 -6.88 -17.81
CA ASP A 52 -15.60 -8.04 -17.64
C ASP A 52 -14.15 -7.67 -17.97
N ALA A 53 -13.92 -6.94 -19.07
CA ALA A 53 -12.59 -6.47 -19.45
C ALA A 53 -12.00 -5.52 -18.40
N PHE A 54 -12.80 -4.58 -17.88
CA PHE A 54 -12.37 -3.71 -16.79
C PHE A 54 -12.20 -4.48 -15.49
N SER A 55 -13.02 -5.47 -15.18
CA SER A 55 -12.85 -6.31 -13.99
C SER A 55 -11.54 -7.09 -14.06
N CYS A 56 -11.22 -7.68 -15.21
CA CYS A 56 -9.94 -8.33 -15.47
C CYS A 56 -8.78 -7.33 -15.48
N TYR A 57 -8.95 -6.12 -16.04
CA TYR A 57 -7.94 -5.06 -16.01
C TYR A 57 -7.69 -4.59 -14.57
N LEU A 58 -8.74 -4.34 -13.80
CA LEU A 58 -8.66 -4.03 -12.39
C LEU A 58 -8.09 -5.23 -11.60
N GLN A 59 -8.33 -6.46 -12.03
CA GLN A 59 -7.71 -7.62 -11.39
C GLN A 59 -6.23 -7.78 -11.78
N GLN A 60 -5.84 -7.46 -13.01
CA GLN A 60 -4.50 -7.69 -13.53
C GLN A 60 -3.55 -6.52 -13.31
N TYR A 61 -4.09 -5.30 -13.26
CA TYR A 61 -3.36 -4.06 -13.04
C TYR A 61 -3.71 -3.48 -11.67
N LEU A 62 -4.94 -3.57 -11.17
CA LEU A 62 -5.27 -3.13 -9.80
C LEU A 62 -5.15 -4.24 -8.72
N ASN A 63 -5.19 -5.55 -8.98
CA ASN A 63 -4.96 -6.56 -7.93
C ASN A 63 -3.47 -6.87 -7.67
N PRO A 64 -2.56 -6.71 -8.64
CA PRO A 64 -1.20 -6.39 -8.32
C PRO A 64 -1.11 -4.88 -8.05
N ALA A 65 -1.11 -3.93 -8.99
CA ALA A 65 -0.73 -2.54 -8.68
C ALA A 65 -1.66 -1.72 -7.75
N VAL A 66 -2.85 -2.14 -7.33
CA VAL A 66 -3.63 -1.43 -6.28
C VAL A 66 -3.74 -2.24 -5.00
N VAL A 67 -3.94 -3.54 -5.01
CA VAL A 67 -3.74 -4.34 -3.80
C VAL A 67 -2.25 -4.39 -3.39
N VAL A 68 -1.31 -4.14 -4.31
CA VAL A 68 0.13 -3.97 -4.07
C VAL A 68 0.52 -2.50 -3.93
N CYS A 69 0.12 -1.54 -4.76
CA CYS A 69 0.52 -0.15 -4.48
C CYS A 69 -0.29 0.45 -3.31
N ILE A 70 -1.62 0.19 -3.23
CA ILE A 70 -2.51 0.62 -2.13
C ILE A 70 -2.43 -0.31 -0.90
N LYS A 71 -2.17 -1.63 -1.00
CA LYS A 71 -1.98 -2.48 0.21
C LYS A 71 -0.59 -3.07 0.43
N LEU A 72 0.45 -2.87 -0.40
CA LEU A 72 1.82 -3.37 -0.14
C LEU A 72 2.83 -2.23 -0.04
N HIS A 73 2.91 -1.33 -1.01
CA HIS A 73 3.89 -0.26 -1.05
C HIS A 73 3.59 0.82 0.00
N THR A 74 2.40 1.41 -0.06
CA THR A 74 2.03 2.47 0.88
C THR A 74 1.70 1.94 2.28
N PHE A 75 1.40 0.65 2.48
CA PHE A 75 1.07 0.14 3.83
C PHE A 75 2.17 -0.71 4.48
N TRP A 76 3.08 -1.34 3.73
CA TRP A 76 3.98 -2.38 4.29
C TRP A 76 5.42 -2.31 3.81
N ALA A 77 5.69 -1.66 2.69
CA ALA A 77 7.03 -1.47 2.16
C ALA A 77 7.65 -0.17 2.70
N ASP A 78 6.89 0.93 2.70
CA ASP A 78 7.31 2.17 3.34
C ASP A 78 7.16 2.02 4.87
N ASP A 79 8.30 1.99 5.56
CA ASP A 79 8.38 1.87 7.03
C ASP A 79 7.64 3.02 7.73
N LEU A 80 7.63 4.22 7.15
CA LEU A 80 6.96 5.38 7.73
C LEU A 80 5.45 5.18 7.72
N ASN A 81 4.90 4.77 6.58
CA ASN A 81 3.47 4.52 6.46
C ASN A 81 3.04 3.29 7.27
N TYR A 82 3.85 2.22 7.30
CA TYR A 82 3.57 1.01 8.08
C TYR A 82 3.47 1.30 9.57
N ASN A 83 4.46 1.99 10.14
CA ASN A 83 4.49 2.31 11.56
C ASN A 83 3.40 3.33 11.93
N THR A 84 3.13 4.27 11.04
CA THR A 84 2.12 5.31 11.27
C THR A 84 0.71 4.74 11.15
N VAL A 85 0.33 4.04 10.07
CA VAL A 85 -1.08 3.68 9.84
C VAL A 85 -1.32 2.19 10.11
N THR A 86 -0.65 1.34 9.35
CA THR A 86 -0.94 -0.10 9.25
C THR A 86 -0.78 -0.82 10.58
N HIS A 87 0.39 -0.70 11.22
CA HIS A 87 0.70 -1.42 12.44
C HIS A 87 -0.29 -1.08 13.55
N HIS A 88 -0.62 0.20 13.73
CA HIS A 88 -1.58 0.62 14.75
C HIS A 88 -3.00 0.11 14.48
N TRP A 89 -3.48 0.21 13.24
CA TRP A 89 -4.80 -0.30 12.89
C TRP A 89 -4.94 -1.79 13.19
N PHE A 90 -4.01 -2.60 12.71
CA PHE A 90 -4.08 -4.03 12.94
C PHE A 90 -3.82 -4.39 14.41
N SER A 91 -2.88 -3.74 15.09
CA SER A 91 -2.61 -3.99 16.52
C SER A 91 -3.78 -3.61 17.43
N SER A 92 -4.58 -2.61 17.04
CA SER A 92 -5.79 -2.22 17.80
C SER A 92 -6.96 -3.20 17.64
N ARG A 93 -6.98 -4.00 16.56
CA ARG A 93 -8.09 -4.91 16.22
C ARG A 93 -7.74 -6.39 16.41
N LEU A 94 -6.46 -6.73 16.41
CA LEU A 94 -5.96 -8.09 16.57
C LEU A 94 -5.30 -8.25 17.94
N SER A 95 -5.63 -9.34 18.64
CA SER A 95 -5.04 -9.66 19.93
C SER A 95 -3.57 -10.04 19.81
N PHE A 96 -2.76 -9.64 20.78
CA PHE A 96 -1.42 -10.18 20.96
C PHE A 96 -1.50 -11.67 21.34
N PRO A 97 -0.64 -12.57 20.79
CA PRO A 97 0.47 -12.32 19.86
C PRO A 97 0.11 -12.50 18.37
N TYR A 98 -1.15 -12.82 18.04
CA TYR A 98 -1.57 -13.07 16.67
C TYR A 98 -1.33 -11.86 15.75
N ASN A 99 -1.47 -10.65 16.28
CA ASN A 99 -1.16 -9.42 15.55
C ASN A 99 0.27 -9.42 14.97
N LEU A 100 1.30 -9.78 15.75
CA LEU A 100 2.69 -9.82 15.31
C LEU A 100 2.89 -10.85 14.19
N TYR A 101 2.41 -12.08 14.41
CA TYR A 101 2.50 -13.15 13.41
C TYR A 101 1.79 -12.77 12.11
N TYR A 102 0.56 -12.25 12.19
CA TYR A 102 -0.23 -11.87 11.02
C TYR A 102 0.48 -10.77 10.21
N LEU A 103 0.94 -9.72 10.91
CA LEU A 103 1.63 -8.59 10.29
C LEU A 103 2.94 -9.03 9.63
N GLU A 104 3.78 -9.80 10.32
CA GLU A 104 5.05 -10.29 9.77
C GLU A 104 4.86 -11.22 8.57
N LYS A 105 3.92 -12.17 8.67
CA LYS A 105 3.60 -13.10 7.58
C LYS A 105 3.14 -12.32 6.34
N ARG A 106 2.30 -11.29 6.52
CA ARG A 106 1.86 -10.45 5.42
C ARG A 106 3.04 -9.69 4.84
N ARG A 107 3.84 -8.98 5.67
CA ARG A 107 5.02 -8.23 5.26
C ARG A 107 6.03 -9.08 4.48
N LYS A 108 6.29 -10.32 4.88
CA LYS A 108 7.18 -11.24 4.14
C LYS A 108 6.64 -11.61 2.76
N ARG A 109 5.34 -11.89 2.63
CA ARG A 109 4.70 -12.15 1.32
C ARG A 109 4.82 -10.94 0.39
N ILE A 110 4.67 -9.74 0.96
CA ILE A 110 4.78 -8.46 0.26
C ILE A 110 6.18 -8.25 -0.30
N GLN A 111 7.20 -8.43 0.54
CA GLN A 111 8.60 -8.25 0.16
C GLN A 111 9.02 -9.21 -0.97
N ARG A 112 8.53 -10.46 -0.94
CA ARG A 112 8.78 -11.42 -2.05
C ARG A 112 8.20 -10.94 -3.37
N PHE A 113 6.96 -10.46 -3.38
CA PHE A 113 6.35 -9.93 -4.60
C PHE A 113 7.10 -8.71 -5.16
N LEU A 114 7.53 -7.79 -4.28
CA LEU A 114 8.32 -6.61 -4.67
C LEU A 114 9.74 -6.95 -5.10
N SER A 115 10.30 -8.09 -4.69
CA SER A 115 11.58 -8.57 -5.23
C SER A 115 11.47 -9.05 -6.68
N GLU A 116 10.28 -9.50 -7.11
CA GLU A 116 10.02 -9.98 -8.47
C GLU A 116 9.64 -8.83 -9.43
N LYS A 117 8.97 -7.79 -8.93
CA LYS A 117 8.57 -6.61 -9.72
C LYS A 117 9.10 -5.33 -9.09
N SER A 118 9.76 -4.49 -9.88
CA SER A 118 10.28 -3.22 -9.38
C SER A 118 9.15 -2.33 -8.85
N VAL A 119 9.44 -1.67 -7.71
CA VAL A 119 8.53 -0.75 -7.04
C VAL A 119 8.10 0.39 -7.97
N THR A 120 9.04 0.90 -8.77
CA THR A 120 8.82 2.02 -9.69
C THR A 120 7.90 1.64 -10.84
N ALA A 121 8.04 0.43 -11.41
CA ALA A 121 7.15 -0.07 -12.46
C ALA A 121 5.72 -0.22 -11.91
N THR A 122 5.59 -0.81 -10.72
CA THR A 122 4.27 -0.99 -10.08
C THR A 122 3.58 0.34 -9.79
N LEU A 123 4.34 1.37 -9.35
CA LEU A 123 3.78 2.71 -9.16
C LEU A 123 3.33 3.34 -10.49
N LYS A 124 4.13 3.18 -11.54
CA LYS A 124 3.79 3.67 -12.88
C LYS A 124 2.50 3.04 -13.40
N ASP A 125 2.38 1.72 -13.32
CA ASP A 125 1.18 0.97 -13.72
C ASP A 125 -0.07 1.48 -12.96
N GLY A 126 0.06 1.74 -11.66
CA GLY A 126 -1.02 2.30 -10.85
C GLY A 126 -1.45 3.70 -11.29
N LEU A 127 -0.50 4.58 -11.63
CA LEU A 127 -0.79 5.92 -12.15
C LEU A 127 -1.48 5.87 -13.53
N GLU A 128 -1.01 4.99 -14.42
CA GLU A 128 -1.62 4.77 -15.73
C GLU A 128 -3.04 4.23 -15.61
N ALA A 129 -3.28 3.32 -14.67
CA ALA A 129 -4.61 2.81 -14.39
C ALA A 129 -5.58 3.90 -13.88
N LEU A 130 -5.12 4.80 -13.00
CA LEU A 130 -5.91 5.96 -12.58
C LEU A 130 -6.24 6.89 -13.76
N ASN A 131 -5.28 7.14 -14.64
CA ASN A 131 -5.50 7.95 -15.84
C ASN A 131 -6.52 7.31 -16.79
N MET A 132 -6.46 5.98 -16.97
CA MET A 132 -7.42 5.26 -17.79
C MET A 132 -8.84 5.29 -17.19
N LEU A 133 -8.97 5.09 -15.87
CA LEU A 133 -10.25 5.21 -15.17
C LEU A 133 -10.82 6.62 -15.28
N SER A 134 -9.97 7.64 -15.12
CA SER A 134 -10.34 9.03 -15.29
C SER A 134 -10.84 9.30 -16.72
N ALA A 135 -10.12 8.82 -17.74
CA ALA A 135 -10.51 8.96 -19.14
C ALA A 135 -11.81 8.22 -19.47
N LYS A 136 -12.01 7.02 -18.92
CA LYS A 136 -13.23 6.23 -19.12
C LYS A 136 -14.46 6.88 -18.47
N LEU A 137 -14.30 7.43 -17.26
CA LEU A 137 -15.38 8.13 -16.57
C LEU A 137 -15.72 9.44 -17.31
N GLY A 138 -14.71 10.21 -17.72
CA GLY A 138 -14.89 11.51 -18.35
C GLY A 138 -15.77 12.43 -17.50
N ASP A 139 -16.82 12.97 -18.12
CA ASP A 139 -17.81 13.83 -17.45
C ASP A 139 -19.04 13.06 -16.94
N ASN A 140 -19.10 11.74 -17.16
CA ASN A 140 -20.24 10.93 -16.75
C ASN A 140 -20.35 10.81 -15.23
N LYS A 141 -21.56 10.50 -14.76
CA LYS A 141 -21.82 10.24 -13.33
C LYS A 141 -21.31 8.86 -12.91
N PHE A 142 -21.41 7.88 -13.81
CA PHE A 142 -21.02 6.48 -13.61
C PHE A 142 -20.31 5.95 -14.86
N PHE A 143 -19.60 4.84 -14.73
CA PHE A 143 -18.80 4.24 -15.81
C PHE A 143 -19.65 3.74 -16.99
N CYS A 144 -20.90 3.37 -16.73
CA CYS A 144 -21.89 2.94 -17.74
C CYS A 144 -23.00 3.99 -17.94
N GLY A 145 -22.67 5.28 -17.79
CA GLY A 145 -23.58 6.39 -18.06
C GLY A 145 -24.26 6.94 -16.81
N ASN A 146 -25.59 6.83 -16.72
CA ASN A 146 -26.39 7.51 -15.70
C ASN A 146 -26.86 6.61 -14.54
N LYS A 147 -26.78 5.28 -14.70
CA LYS A 147 -27.15 4.31 -13.66
C LYS A 147 -25.90 3.68 -13.04
N PRO A 148 -25.92 3.37 -11.73
CA PRO A 148 -24.84 2.63 -11.09
C PRO A 148 -24.76 1.21 -11.66
N SER A 149 -23.54 0.73 -11.90
CA SER A 149 -23.23 -0.62 -12.37
C SER A 149 -22.35 -1.36 -11.36
N SER A 150 -22.16 -2.66 -11.56
CA SER A 150 -21.22 -3.45 -10.75
C SER A 150 -19.79 -2.94 -10.86
N LEU A 151 -19.41 -2.38 -12.02
CA LEU A 151 -18.12 -1.76 -12.23
C LEU A 151 -17.93 -0.53 -11.34
N ASP A 152 -18.96 0.31 -11.17
CA ASP A 152 -18.90 1.46 -10.27
C ASP A 152 -18.64 1.02 -8.83
N ALA A 153 -19.32 -0.04 -8.37
CA ALA A 153 -19.11 -0.60 -7.03
C ALA A 153 -17.68 -1.14 -6.85
N LEU A 154 -17.15 -1.82 -7.88
CA LEU A 154 -15.80 -2.36 -7.88
C LEU A 154 -14.75 -1.25 -7.83
N VAL A 155 -14.86 -0.24 -8.71
CA VAL A 155 -13.95 0.91 -8.75
C VAL A 155 -14.02 1.71 -7.45
N PHE A 156 -15.23 1.96 -6.93
CA PHE A 156 -15.42 2.63 -5.65
C PHE A 156 -14.72 1.88 -4.51
N GLY A 157 -14.85 0.55 -4.46
CA GLY A 157 -14.21 -0.29 -3.45
C GLY A 157 -12.68 -0.17 -3.42
N TYR A 158 -12.05 0.12 -4.57
CA TYR A 158 -10.61 0.36 -4.66
C TYR A 158 -10.21 1.81 -4.38
N LEU A 159 -10.92 2.78 -4.96
CA LEU A 159 -10.52 4.18 -4.89
C LEU A 159 -10.91 4.88 -3.58
N ALA A 160 -12.04 4.50 -2.98
CA ALA A 160 -12.53 5.16 -1.77
C ALA A 160 -11.60 4.99 -0.56
N PRO A 161 -11.04 3.79 -0.27
CA PRO A 161 -10.01 3.66 0.75
C PRO A 161 -8.79 4.52 0.41
N LEU A 162 -8.27 4.45 -0.81
CA LEU A 162 -7.09 5.23 -1.22
C LEU A 162 -7.24 6.73 -0.97
N LEU A 163 -8.40 7.29 -1.30
CA LEU A 163 -8.66 8.71 -1.09
C LEU A 163 -8.72 9.09 0.41
N ARG A 164 -9.29 8.20 1.24
CA ARG A 164 -9.62 8.47 2.64
C ARG A 164 -8.53 8.11 3.65
N LEU A 165 -7.55 7.32 3.24
CA LEU A 165 -6.50 6.85 4.15
C LEU A 165 -5.50 7.97 4.52
N PRO A 166 -5.16 8.15 5.80
CA PRO A 166 -4.23 9.20 6.25
C PRO A 166 -2.77 8.76 6.05
N LEU A 167 -2.33 8.63 4.80
CA LEU A 167 -1.00 8.12 4.44
C LEU A 167 0.02 9.27 4.37
N PRO A 168 1.12 9.26 5.17
CA PRO A 168 2.11 10.34 5.16
C PRO A 168 2.90 10.48 3.86
N ASN A 169 3.06 9.39 3.09
CA ASN A 169 3.86 9.40 1.87
C ASN A 169 3.16 8.60 0.76
N ASP A 170 2.30 9.24 -0.02
CA ASP A 170 1.60 8.56 -1.11
C ASP A 170 1.46 9.40 -2.39
N ARG A 171 2.29 9.06 -3.39
CA ARG A 171 2.24 9.63 -4.74
C ARG A 171 0.95 9.26 -5.48
N LEU A 172 0.39 8.08 -5.20
CA LEU A 172 -0.82 7.59 -5.86
C LEU A 172 -2.05 8.30 -5.32
N GLN A 173 -2.12 8.51 -4.00
CA GLN A 173 -3.17 9.33 -3.39
C GLN A 173 -3.12 10.78 -3.89
N LEU A 174 -1.92 11.36 -4.02
CA LEU A 174 -1.76 12.71 -4.57
C LEU A 174 -2.25 12.80 -6.02
N HIS A 175 -1.92 11.81 -6.85
CA HIS A 175 -2.40 11.74 -8.23
C HIS A 175 -3.92 11.56 -8.30
N LEU A 176 -4.51 10.71 -7.46
CA LEU A 176 -5.95 10.54 -7.37
C LEU A 176 -6.65 11.86 -7.01
N ARG A 177 -6.11 12.63 -6.06
CA ARG A 177 -6.63 13.96 -5.70
C ARG A 177 -6.53 14.97 -6.84
N ALA A 178 -5.55 14.81 -7.73
CA ALA A 178 -5.40 15.62 -8.93
C ALA A 178 -6.42 15.27 -10.04
N CYS A 179 -7.17 14.16 -9.90
CA CYS A 179 -8.25 13.77 -10.81
C CYS A 179 -9.63 14.14 -10.22
N PRO A 180 -10.17 15.35 -10.49
CA PRO A 180 -11.39 15.84 -9.83
C PRO A 180 -12.64 15.03 -10.20
N ASN A 181 -12.69 14.45 -11.41
CA ASN A 181 -13.79 13.59 -11.85
C ASN A 181 -13.90 12.30 -11.00
N LEU A 182 -12.77 11.66 -10.70
CA LEU A 182 -12.72 10.47 -9.85
C LEU A 182 -13.05 10.81 -8.40
N VAL A 183 -12.54 11.93 -7.87
CA VAL A 183 -12.89 12.40 -6.52
C VAL A 183 -14.39 12.65 -6.40
N ARG A 184 -14.97 13.37 -7.37
CA ARG A 184 -16.42 13.63 -7.44
C ARG A 184 -17.22 12.33 -7.45
N PHE A 185 -16.80 11.36 -8.26
CA PHE A 185 -17.43 10.04 -8.30
C PHE A 185 -17.42 9.35 -6.94
N ILE A 186 -16.27 9.31 -6.26
CA ILE A 186 -16.12 8.67 -4.95
C ILE A 186 -17.01 9.35 -3.90
N GLU A 187 -17.02 10.67 -3.85
CA GLU A 187 -17.83 11.43 -2.90
C GLU A 187 -19.33 11.26 -3.16
N GLN A 188 -19.75 11.28 -4.42
CA GLN A 188 -21.13 11.07 -4.83
C GLN A 188 -21.62 9.68 -4.45
N VAL A 189 -20.87 8.62 -4.81
CA VAL A 189 -21.23 7.23 -4.50
C VAL A 189 -21.30 7.03 -2.98
N ALA A 190 -20.35 7.56 -2.24
CA ALA A 190 -20.38 7.47 -0.79
C ALA A 190 -21.57 8.21 -0.16
N SER A 191 -21.92 9.38 -0.66
CA SER A 191 -23.05 10.16 -0.14
C SER A 191 -24.40 9.48 -0.41
N ILE A 192 -24.55 8.81 -1.56
CA ILE A 192 -25.81 8.17 -1.95
C ILE A 192 -25.98 6.81 -1.25
N TYR A 193 -24.94 5.99 -1.25
CA TYR A 193 -25.05 4.57 -0.84
C TYR A 193 -24.45 4.26 0.55
N LEU A 194 -23.58 5.13 1.08
CA LEU A 194 -22.96 4.95 2.39
C LEU A 194 -23.07 6.22 3.26
N PRO A 195 -24.29 6.75 3.48
CA PRO A 195 -24.46 7.89 4.38
C PRO A 195 -24.03 7.49 5.80
N PRO A 196 -23.09 8.24 6.43
CA PRO A 196 -22.62 7.90 7.76
C PRO A 196 -23.71 8.15 8.80
N SER A 197 -23.86 7.24 9.77
CA SER A 197 -24.67 7.50 10.95
C SER A 197 -24.03 8.59 11.83
N GLU A 198 -24.81 9.19 12.74
CA GLU A 198 -24.30 10.22 13.64
C GLU A 198 -23.16 9.71 14.53
N GLU A 199 -23.27 8.47 15.03
CA GLU A 199 -22.20 7.82 15.79
C GLU A 199 -20.94 7.61 14.96
N GLN A 200 -21.08 7.15 13.71
CA GLN A 200 -19.95 6.98 12.79
C GLN A 200 -19.26 8.32 12.52
N LEU A 201 -20.02 9.40 12.36
CA LEU A 201 -19.47 10.74 12.16
C LEU A 201 -18.67 11.22 13.39
N ARG A 202 -19.15 10.94 14.61
CA ARG A 202 -18.42 11.24 15.85
C ARG A 202 -17.12 10.47 15.95
N LEU A 203 -17.14 9.17 15.66
CA LEU A 203 -15.95 8.32 15.64
C LEU A 203 -14.95 8.79 14.60
N GLN A 204 -15.40 9.10 13.38
CA GLN A 204 -14.55 9.62 12.31
C GLN A 204 -13.87 10.94 12.70
N LYS A 205 -14.58 11.85 13.38
CA LYS A 205 -13.98 13.11 13.88
C LYS A 205 -12.90 12.85 14.93
N ALA A 206 -13.14 11.93 15.87
CA ALA A 206 -12.17 11.56 16.89
C ALA A 206 -10.93 10.89 16.28
N GLU A 207 -11.14 9.93 15.38
CA GLU A 207 -10.07 9.25 14.66
C GLU A 207 -9.25 10.23 13.82
N ARG A 208 -9.90 11.19 13.12
CA ARG A 208 -9.21 12.20 12.31
C ARG A 208 -8.18 12.99 13.12
N LYS A 209 -8.57 13.50 14.29
CA LYS A 209 -7.66 14.26 15.17
C LYS A 209 -6.47 13.40 15.63
N MET A 210 -6.72 12.13 15.93
CA MET A 210 -5.65 11.18 16.28
C MET A 210 -4.71 10.96 15.10
N TRP A 211 -5.25 10.76 13.89
CA TRP A 211 -4.46 10.58 12.68
C TRP A 211 -3.62 11.80 12.32
N GLU A 212 -4.17 13.01 12.42
CA GLU A 212 -3.44 14.26 12.21
C GLU A 212 -2.22 14.37 13.14
N SER A 213 -2.37 14.05 14.42
CA SER A 213 -1.26 14.05 15.36
C SER A 213 -0.17 13.03 14.98
N ARG A 214 -0.56 11.85 14.48
CA ARG A 214 0.39 10.82 14.08
C ARG A 214 1.09 11.15 12.77
N LEU A 215 0.39 11.76 11.82
CA LEU A 215 0.95 12.31 10.59
C LEU A 215 2.00 13.38 10.90
N GLN A 216 1.70 14.33 11.78
CA GLN A 216 2.66 15.36 12.19
C GLN A 216 3.92 14.77 12.85
N LYS A 217 3.77 13.71 13.65
CA LYS A 217 4.92 13.00 14.24
C LYS A 217 5.74 12.28 13.16
N ALA A 218 5.08 11.66 12.20
CA ALA A 218 5.74 10.98 11.07
C ALA A 218 6.50 11.97 10.19
N GLU A 219 5.93 13.14 9.92
CA GLU A 219 6.57 14.21 9.15
C GLU A 219 7.83 14.74 9.86
N LYS A 220 7.74 15.03 11.16
CA LYS A 220 8.90 15.43 11.97
C LYS A 220 9.99 14.35 12.01
N ALA A 221 9.61 13.08 12.09
CA ALA A 221 10.58 11.98 12.05
C ALA A 221 11.29 11.90 10.69
N LYS A 222 10.55 12.09 9.59
CA LYS A 222 11.10 12.13 8.23
C LYS A 222 12.05 13.33 8.03
N GLU A 223 11.72 14.49 8.58
CA GLU A 223 12.59 15.67 8.56
C GLU A 223 13.87 15.44 9.38
N ALA A 224 13.74 14.84 10.56
CA ALA A 224 14.90 14.49 11.40
C ALA A 224 15.82 13.46 10.73
N GLU A 225 15.27 12.45 10.06
CA GLU A 225 16.06 11.46 9.30
C GLU A 225 16.78 12.10 8.11
N LYS A 226 16.13 13.03 7.41
CA LYS A 226 16.78 13.81 6.34
C LYS A 226 17.88 14.71 6.87
N ALA A 227 17.67 15.38 8.00
CA ALA A 227 18.68 16.22 8.65
C ALA A 227 19.87 15.37 9.09
N ALA A 228 19.64 14.23 9.77
CA ALA A 228 20.69 13.30 10.16
C ALA A 228 21.45 12.72 8.95
N SER A 229 20.76 12.42 7.85
CA SER A 229 21.39 11.94 6.61
C SER A 229 22.21 13.03 5.93
N ALA A 230 21.75 14.29 5.96
CA ALA A 230 22.49 15.44 5.45
C ALA A 230 23.74 15.72 6.30
N GLU A 231 23.60 15.67 7.62
CA GLU A 231 24.71 15.77 8.59
C GLU A 231 25.73 14.63 8.40
N ALA A 232 25.27 13.39 8.18
CA ALA A 232 26.14 12.25 7.91
C ALA A 232 26.88 12.38 6.58
N ASN A 233 26.20 12.83 5.52
CA ASN A 233 26.84 13.09 4.22
C ASN A 233 27.85 14.24 4.31
N GLN A 234 27.52 15.32 5.02
CA GLN A 234 28.46 16.42 5.29
C GLN A 234 29.65 15.95 6.11
N ALA A 235 29.44 15.17 7.18
CA ALA A 235 30.52 14.60 7.99
C ALA A 235 31.41 13.63 7.19
N GLN A 236 30.86 12.95 6.19
CA GLN A 236 31.61 12.08 5.29
C GLN A 236 32.39 12.85 4.22
N GLU A 237 31.89 14.00 3.75
CA GLU A 237 32.65 14.93 2.90
C GLU A 237 33.74 15.67 3.68
N ASP A 238 33.47 16.00 4.95
CA ASP A 238 34.39 16.70 5.86
C ASP A 238 35.41 15.79 6.54
N LEU A 239 35.46 14.49 6.20
CA LEU A 239 36.50 13.58 6.69
C LEU A 239 37.87 14.19 6.35
N PRO A 240 38.65 14.62 7.36
CA PRO A 240 39.86 15.36 7.09
C PRO A 240 40.84 14.40 6.43
N LEU A 241 41.39 14.78 5.27
CA LEU A 241 42.36 14.00 4.47
C LEU A 241 43.41 13.26 5.32
N ARG A 242 43.80 13.82 6.47
CA ARG A 242 44.70 13.21 7.45
C ARG A 242 44.22 11.84 7.97
N ASP A 243 42.92 11.67 8.22
CA ASP A 243 42.33 10.45 8.80
C ASP A 243 42.27 9.36 7.72
N THR A 244 41.90 9.71 6.48
CA THR A 244 41.97 8.79 5.33
C THR A 244 43.42 8.36 5.04
N ILE A 245 44.38 9.27 5.13
CA ILE A 245 45.82 8.97 4.99
C ILE A 245 46.30 8.07 6.14
N LEU A 246 45.89 8.33 7.38
CA LEU A 246 46.22 7.50 8.55
C LEU A 246 45.66 6.08 8.42
N PHE A 247 44.40 5.93 8.00
CA PHE A 247 43.80 4.62 7.72
C PHE A 247 44.50 3.90 6.56
N GLY A 248 44.86 4.62 5.50
CA GLY A 248 45.64 4.08 4.38
C GLY A 248 47.03 3.59 4.80
N LEU A 249 47.78 4.40 5.56
CA LEU A 249 49.09 4.04 6.09
C LEU A 249 49.00 2.87 7.08
N GLY A 250 47.98 2.85 7.94
CA GLY A 250 47.70 1.72 8.84
C GLY A 250 47.43 0.43 8.08
N ALA A 251 46.61 0.47 7.02
CA ALA A 251 46.32 -0.69 6.20
C ALA A 251 47.57 -1.21 5.45
N ILE A 252 48.39 -0.32 4.89
CA ILE A 252 49.63 -0.69 4.19
C ILE A 252 50.63 -1.33 5.15
N THR A 253 50.83 -0.74 6.33
CA THR A 253 51.77 -1.27 7.35
C THR A 253 51.34 -2.64 7.86
N LEU A 254 50.06 -2.84 8.16
CA LEU A 254 49.50 -4.15 8.52
C LEU A 254 49.66 -5.17 7.39
N SER A 255 49.44 -4.76 6.13
CA SER A 255 49.59 -5.63 4.96
C SER A 255 51.05 -6.02 4.73
N LEU A 256 52.00 -5.09 4.91
CA LEU A 256 53.44 -5.37 4.83
C LEU A 256 53.91 -6.29 5.95
N LEU A 257 53.47 -6.04 7.19
CA LEU A 257 53.74 -6.90 8.34
C LEU A 257 53.19 -8.31 8.12
N PHE A 258 51.96 -8.41 7.60
CA PHE A 258 51.36 -9.69 7.26
C PHE A 258 52.14 -10.40 6.14
N ALA A 259 52.55 -9.70 5.08
CA ALA A 259 53.31 -10.27 3.96
C ALA A 259 54.73 -10.73 4.37
N LEU A 260 55.37 -10.02 5.29
CA LEU A 260 56.65 -10.42 5.89
C LEU A 260 56.47 -11.62 6.84
N HIS A 261 55.44 -11.62 7.67
CA HIS A 261 55.17 -12.72 8.61
C HIS A 261 54.75 -14.01 7.91
N SER A 262 53.98 -13.91 6.83
CA SER A 262 53.55 -15.04 6.01
C SER A 262 54.62 -15.54 5.02
N GLY A 263 55.79 -14.89 4.96
CA GLY A 263 56.92 -15.31 4.12
C GLY A 263 56.70 -15.09 2.62
N ILE A 264 55.73 -14.26 2.24
CA ILE A 264 55.44 -13.92 0.83
C ILE A 264 56.53 -13.01 0.27
N ILE A 265 57.15 -12.18 1.11
CA ILE A 265 58.23 -11.28 0.74
C ILE A 265 59.48 -11.65 1.56
N GLN A 266 60.57 -12.02 0.87
CA GLN A 266 61.88 -12.26 1.48
C GLN A 266 62.70 -10.96 1.39
N ALA A 267 63.07 -10.37 2.52
CA ALA A 267 64.02 -9.27 2.54
C ALA A 267 65.41 -9.81 2.17
N SER A 268 65.92 -9.41 1.01
CA SER A 268 67.28 -9.68 0.59
C SER A 268 68.24 -8.81 1.41
N ASP A 269 69.11 -9.43 2.20
CA ASP A 269 70.18 -8.73 2.94
C ASP A 269 71.12 -8.04 1.95
N ILE A 270 71.09 -6.71 1.92
CA ILE A 270 72.14 -5.90 1.28
C ILE A 270 73.28 -5.83 2.30
N ASN A 271 74.26 -6.72 2.13
CA ASN A 271 75.51 -6.68 2.88
C ASN A 271 76.36 -5.49 2.37
N PRO A 272 77.01 -4.71 3.26
CA PRO A 272 77.86 -3.58 2.86
C PRO A 272 79.14 -3.99 2.12
#